data_AF-A0AAU4I4U1-F1
#
_entry.id   AF-A0AAU4I4U1-F1
#
_cell.length_a   1.000
_cell.length_b   1.000
_cell.length_c   1.000
_cell.angle_alpha   90.00
_cell.angle_beta   90.00
_cell.angle_gamma   90.00
#
_symmetry.space_group_name_H-M   'P 1'
#
loop_
_entity.id
_entity.type
_entity.pdbx_description
1 polymer ?
#
loop_
_entity_poly.entity_id
_entity_poly.type
_entity_poly.pdbx_seq_one_letter_code
_entity_poly.pdbx_strand_id
1 'polypeptide(L)' 'MHGTTWLTWSELETTDWQETEASGTRTRASAAGIDTHWGPVWKVMRILSEIHGAENVRLVAWFH' A
#
# COMPACT_ATOMS: atom_id res chain seq x y z
N MET A 1 -19.31 -8.15 5.47
CA MET A 1 -18.57 -7.24 6.37
C MET A 1 -17.51 -6.56 5.52
N HIS A 2 -17.51 -5.24 5.42
CA HIS A 2 -16.44 -4.51 4.72
C HIS A 2 -15.24 -4.41 5.67
N GLY A 3 -14.15 -5.10 5.36
CA GLY A 3 -12.90 -4.97 6.12
C GLY A 3 -12.34 -3.56 5.96
N THR A 4 -11.95 -2.92 7.07
CA THR A 4 -11.16 -1.70 7.05
C THR A 4 -9.73 -2.07 7.42
N THR A 5 -8.78 -1.83 6.53
CA THR A 5 -7.36 -2.02 6.79
C THR A 5 -6.65 -0.68 6.87
N TRP A 6 -5.72 -0.59 7.81
CA TRP A 6 -4.90 0.60 8.07
C TRP A 6 -3.46 0.28 7.66
N LEU A 7 -2.81 1.18 6.94
CA LEU A 7 -1.41 1.03 6.52
C LEU A 7 -0.69 2.38 6.57
N THR A 8 0.45 2.43 7.26
CA THR A 8 1.35 3.60 7.28
C THR A 8 2.26 3.62 6.06
N TRP A 9 2.87 4.78 5.76
CA TRP A 9 3.91 4.84 4.73
C TRP A 9 5.17 4.03 5.11
N SER A 10 5.57 4.06 6.38
CA SER A 10 6.72 3.27 6.90
C SER A 10 6.56 1.76 6.68
N GLU A 11 5.35 1.23 6.92
CA GLU A 11 5.03 -0.18 6.63
C GLU A 11 5.07 -0.47 5.12
N LEU A 12 4.59 0.46 4.29
CA LEU A 12 4.60 0.30 2.84
C LEU A 12 6.02 0.28 2.26
N GLU A 13 6.93 1.11 2.78
CA GLU A 13 8.33 1.19 2.32
C GLU A 13 9.11 -0.12 2.55
N THR A 14 8.78 -0.82 3.64
CA THR A 14 9.46 -2.06 4.05
C THR A 14 8.74 -3.32 3.56
N THR A 15 7.60 -3.16 2.89
CA THR A 15 6.79 -4.28 2.41
C THR A 15 7.55 -5.10 1.36
N ASP A 16 7.55 -6.42 1.52
CA ASP A 16 7.98 -7.32 0.45
C ASP A 16 6.91 -7.35 -0.65
N TRP A 17 7.21 -6.67 -1.76
CA TRP A 17 6.33 -6.55 -2.91
C TRP A 17 6.28 -7.80 -3.78
N GLN A 18 7.25 -8.71 -3.64
CA GLN A 18 7.30 -9.97 -4.39
C GLN A 18 6.65 -11.12 -3.64
N GLU A 19 6.27 -10.92 -2.37
CA GLU A 19 5.49 -11.90 -1.63
C GLU A 19 4.22 -12.29 -2.41
N THR A 20 4.05 -13.60 -2.58
CA THR A 20 2.95 -14.21 -3.32
C THR A 20 1.85 -14.67 -2.38
N GLU A 21 0.61 -14.66 -2.85
CA GLU A 21 -0.46 -15.41 -2.20
C GLU A 21 -0.18 -16.92 -2.17
N ALA A 22 -0.94 -17.68 -1.38
CA ALA A 22 -0.73 -19.12 -1.19
C ALA A 22 -0.72 -19.95 -2.49
N SER A 23 -1.39 -19.47 -3.54
CA SER A 23 -1.42 -20.13 -4.85
C SER A 23 -0.15 -19.91 -5.68
N GLY A 24 0.70 -18.94 -5.31
CA GLY A 24 1.86 -18.48 -6.08
C GLY A 24 1.50 -17.65 -7.33
N THR A 25 0.21 -17.42 -7.61
CA THR A 25 -0.23 -16.81 -8.88
C THR A 25 -0.12 -15.28 -8.87
N ARG A 26 -0.30 -14.66 -7.70
CA ARG A 26 -0.38 -13.20 -7.58
C ARG A 26 0.58 -12.68 -6.52
N THR A 27 1.40 -11.70 -6.90
CA THR A 27 2.28 -10.94 -6.00
C THR A 27 1.59 -9.67 -5.50
N ARG A 28 2.04 -9.12 -4.37
CA ARG A 28 1.59 -7.78 -3.93
C ARG A 28 1.81 -6.72 -4.99
N ALA A 29 2.94 -6.75 -5.70
CA ALA A 29 3.24 -5.83 -6.79
C ALA A 29 2.20 -5.91 -7.93
N SER A 30 1.75 -7.11 -8.29
CA SER A 30 0.72 -7.28 -9.32
C SER A 30 -0.69 -6.86 -8.86
N ALA A 31 -0.94 -6.84 -7.55
CA ALA A 31 -2.21 -6.42 -6.99
C ALA A 31 -2.27 -4.90 -6.77
N ALA A 32 -1.20 -4.32 -6.25
CA ALA A 32 -1.18 -2.93 -5.77
C ALA A 32 0.17 -2.24 -5.97
N GLY A 33 1.01 -2.66 -6.92
CA GLY A 33 2.29 -2.01 -7.21
C GLY A 33 2.14 -0.62 -7.87
N ILE A 34 3.27 0.05 -8.10
CA ILE A 34 3.33 1.40 -8.67
C ILE A 34 2.72 1.51 -10.07
N ASP A 35 2.72 0.42 -10.83
CA ASP A 35 2.16 0.34 -12.19
C ASP A 35 0.67 -0.04 -12.21
N THR A 36 0.06 -0.21 -11.04
CA THR A 36 -1.38 -0.46 -10.90
C THR A 36 -2.14 0.84 -10.67
N HIS A 37 -3.47 0.76 -10.56
CA HIS A 37 -4.29 1.91 -10.18
C HIS A 37 -3.96 2.46 -8.78
N TRP A 38 -3.21 1.73 -7.95
CA TRP A 38 -2.71 2.22 -6.66
C TRP A 38 -1.50 3.14 -6.79
N GLY A 39 -0.80 3.16 -7.93
CA GLY A 39 0.40 3.96 -8.13
C GLY A 39 0.24 5.45 -7.78
N PRO A 40 -0.83 6.13 -8.23
CA PRO A 40 -1.13 7.49 -7.81
C PRO A 40 -1.32 7.66 -6.29
N VAL A 41 -1.94 6.68 -5.61
CA VAL A 41 -2.15 6.72 -4.15
C VAL A 41 -0.80 6.68 -3.43
N TRP A 42 0.11 5.80 -3.85
CA TRP A 42 1.46 5.71 -3.28
C TRP A 42 2.27 6.98 -3.50
N LYS A 43 2.15 7.62 -4.67
CA LYS A 43 2.80 8.93 -4.92
C LYS A 43 2.30 10.00 -3.95
N VAL A 44 1.00 10.07 -3.69
CA VAL A 44 0.43 11.01 -2.72
C VAL A 44 0.91 10.71 -1.30
N MET A 45 0.89 9.44 -0.89
CA MET A 45 1.37 9.06 0.44
C MET A 45 2.85 9.40 0.64
N ARG A 46 3.68 9.18 -0.38
CA ARG A 46 5.09 9.61 -0.36
C ARG A 46 5.22 11.11 -0.11
N ILE A 47 4.54 11.94 -0.90
CA ILE A 47 4.57 13.40 -0.75
C ILE A 47 4.15 13.81 0.67
N LEU A 48 3.07 13.22 1.19
CA LEU A 48 2.60 13.52 2.55
C LEU A 48 3.61 13.07 3.61
N SER A 49 4.28 11.94 3.42
CA SER A 49 5.29 11.43 4.36
C SER A 49 6.53 12.32 4.42
N GLU A 50 6.93 12.92 3.31
CA GLU A 50 8.03 13.89 3.25
C GLU A 50 7.70 15.18 4.05
N ILE A 51 6.42 15.54 4.14
CA ILE A 51 5.96 16.74 4.86
C ILE A 51 5.70 16.46 6.34
N HIS A 52 5.08 15.31 6.65
CA HIS A 52 4.53 15.02 7.98
C HIS A 52 5.26 13.89 8.73
N GLY A 53 6.18 13.18 8.08
CA GLY A 53 6.84 11.98 8.59
C GLY A 53 6.09 10.69 8.23
N ALA A 54 6.85 9.63 7.90
CA ALA A 54 6.33 8.34 7.42
C ALA A 54 5.39 7.61 8.41
N GLU A 55 5.56 7.83 9.71
CA GLU A 55 4.71 7.24 10.76
C GLU A 55 3.38 7.99 10.92
N ASN A 56 3.31 9.25 10.48
CA ASN A 56 2.17 10.14 10.67
C ASN A 56 1.17 10.14 9.49
N VAL A 57 1.47 9.40 8.43
CA VAL A 57 0.61 9.25 7.25
C VAL A 57 0.04 7.84 7.19
N ARG A 58 -1.29 7.73 7.07
CA ARG A 58 -2.01 6.45 7.01
C ARG A 58 -3.01 6.42 5.87
N LEU A 59 -3.07 5.29 5.17
CA LEU A 59 -4.13 4.98 4.22
C LEU A 59 -5.24 4.19 4.91
N VAL A 60 -6.48 4.59 4.63
CA VAL A 60 -7.69 3.84 4.99
C VAL A 60 -8.44 3.55 3.70
N ALA A 61 -8.70 2.28 3.41
CA ALA A 61 -9.41 1.84 2.21
C ALA A 61 -10.51 0.82 2.56
N TRP A 62 -11.59 0.86 1.79
CA TRP A 62 -12.72 -0.05 1.90
C TRP A 62 -12.88 -0.87 0.63
N PHE A 63 -13.08 -2.17 0.79
CA PHE A 63 -13.29 -3.10 -0.31
C PHE A 63 -14.73 -3.63 -0.27
N HIS A 64 -15.30 -3.84 -1.46
CA HIS A 64 -16.64 -4.39 -1.66
C HIS A 64 -16.54 -5.90 -1.88
#